data_AF-A0AAE3B945-F1
#
_entry.id   AF-A0AAE3B945-F1
#
_cell.length_a   1.000
_cell.length_b   1.000
_cell.length_c   1.000
_cell.angle_alpha   90.00
_cell.angle_beta   90.00
_cell.angle_gamma   90.00
#
_symmetry.space_group_name_H-M   'P 1'
#
loop_
_entity.id
_entity.type
_entity.pdbx_description
1 polymer ?
#
loop_
_entity_poly.entity_id
_entity_poly.type
_entity_poly.pdbx_seq_one_letter_code
_entity_poly.pdbx_strand_id
1 'polypeptide(L)'
;MSDNDAVNHPGHYTSHPSGVECIQITEHMSFCLGNAVKYIWRADLKGNEIEDLRKARWYVDREIARLGGEPAVLDAPVAARLEAEAARDDYARELATVAVQSDAETLWGDLLPEDQADVIAQMRAVLDFLAADGRLLPEGGTDLLPCDRCNGSGSELAVSVPDGGPDGTPEKPWPTWQDVPEGVKYEDRHGWRYINQGRVRHAVAAHGGVGHPSAYTDDEMQHLAPFVRVDGDQA
;
A
#
# COMPACT_ATOMS: atom_id res chain seq x y z
N MET A 1 32.70 -1.21 30.86
CA MET A 1 31.54 -2.11 30.97
C MET A 1 30.33 -1.20 30.86
N SER A 2 29.74 -1.08 29.67
CA SER A 2 28.48 -0.37 29.52
C SER A 2 27.38 -1.34 29.94
N ASP A 3 26.95 -1.22 31.20
CA ASP A 3 25.78 -1.90 31.73
C ASP A 3 24.58 -1.51 30.86
N ASN A 4 24.14 -2.44 30.02
CA ASN A 4 22.89 -2.30 29.28
C ASN A 4 21.77 -2.54 30.30
N ASP A 5 21.47 -1.53 31.11
CA ASP A 5 20.38 -1.57 32.07
C ASP A 5 19.06 -1.56 31.30
N ALA A 6 18.54 -2.77 31.06
CA ALA A 6 17.31 -2.98 30.32
C ALA A 6 16.08 -2.29 30.94
N VAL A 7 16.18 -1.86 32.21
CA VAL A 7 15.08 -1.24 32.95
C VAL A 7 15.23 0.28 32.97
N ASN A 8 16.37 0.80 33.44
CA ASN A 8 16.53 2.23 33.64
C ASN A 8 17.08 2.96 32.41
N HIS A 9 17.90 2.30 31.58
CA HIS A 9 18.52 2.89 30.39
C HIS A 9 18.52 1.92 29.20
N PRO A 10 17.34 1.53 28.69
CA PRO A 10 17.27 0.58 27.60
C PRO A 10 17.96 1.16 26.36
N GLY A 11 18.94 0.45 25.79
CA GLY A 11 19.78 0.98 24.69
C GLY A 11 19.02 1.58 23.51
N HIS A 12 17.82 1.06 23.19
CA HIS A 12 16.97 1.54 22.10
C HIS A 12 16.18 2.84 22.40
N TYR A 13 16.37 3.42 23.59
CA TYR A 13 15.83 4.74 23.97
C TYR A 13 16.91 5.74 24.42
N THR A 14 18.18 5.30 24.46
CA THR A 14 19.33 6.08 24.92
C THR A 14 20.42 6.24 23.85
N SER A 15 20.28 5.56 22.70
CA SER A 15 21.27 5.56 21.60
C SER A 15 21.16 6.74 20.63
N HIS A 16 20.28 7.72 20.88
CA HIS A 16 20.08 8.82 19.95
C HIS A 16 21.31 9.76 19.95
N PRO A 17 21.82 10.21 18.78
CA PRO A 17 23.04 11.03 18.69
C PRO A 17 23.00 12.35 19.48
N SER A 18 21.81 12.86 19.82
CA SER A 18 21.65 14.08 20.63
C SER A 18 22.00 13.92 22.11
N GLY A 19 22.15 12.68 22.60
CA GLY A 19 22.36 12.40 24.03
C GLY A 19 21.14 12.61 24.92
N VAL A 20 19.97 12.87 24.33
CA VAL A 20 18.68 12.99 25.03
C VAL A 20 18.01 11.62 25.03
N GLU A 21 17.48 11.20 26.17
CA GLU A 21 16.70 9.96 26.28
C GLU A 21 15.25 10.19 25.86
N CYS A 22 14.65 9.17 25.23
CA CYS A 22 13.26 9.24 24.76
C CYS A 22 12.26 9.60 25.89
N ILE A 23 12.51 9.18 27.13
CA ILE A 23 11.64 9.46 28.28
C ILE A 23 11.60 10.96 28.63
N GLN A 24 12.73 11.67 28.50
CA GLN A 24 12.85 13.10 28.83
C GLN A 24 11.98 13.99 27.95
N ILE A 25 11.54 13.47 26.80
CA ILE A 25 10.65 14.16 25.88
C ILE A 25 9.22 13.64 26.05
N THR A 26 9.05 12.32 26.08
CA THR A 26 7.73 11.69 26.04
C THR A 26 6.97 11.80 27.36
N GLU A 27 7.63 12.08 28.49
CA GLU A 27 6.96 12.35 29.77
C GLU A 27 6.10 13.63 29.76
N HIS A 28 6.39 14.56 28.85
CA HIS A 28 5.65 15.81 28.69
C HIS A 28 4.50 15.72 27.67
N MET A 29 4.22 14.52 27.16
CA MET A 29 3.23 14.28 26.12
C MET A 29 2.00 13.56 26.66
N SER A 30 0.90 13.62 25.90
CA SER A 30 -0.23 12.72 26.16
C SER A 30 0.19 11.26 25.94
N PHE A 31 -0.51 10.32 26.57
CA PHE A 31 -0.19 8.89 26.46
C PHE A 31 -0.06 8.42 25.00
N CYS A 32 -0.96 8.88 24.12
CA CYS A 32 -0.92 8.51 22.71
C CYS A 32 0.30 9.09 22.00
N LEU A 33 0.57 10.39 22.19
CA LEU A 33 1.71 11.06 21.55
C LEU A 33 3.06 10.52 22.06
N GLY A 34 3.18 10.29 23.36
CA GLY A 34 4.38 9.70 23.95
C GLY A 34 4.67 8.30 23.40
N ASN A 35 3.64 7.46 23.23
CA ASN A 35 3.82 6.16 22.59
C ASN A 35 4.16 6.28 21.11
N ALA A 36 3.51 7.16 20.36
CA ALA A 36 3.83 7.39 18.95
C ALA A 36 5.32 7.76 18.78
N VAL A 37 5.81 8.72 19.56
CA VAL A 37 7.23 9.10 19.57
C VAL A 37 8.12 7.93 19.97
N LYS A 38 7.78 7.11 20.97
CA LYS A 38 8.57 5.91 21.33
C LYS A 38 8.68 4.89 20.19
N TYR A 39 7.68 4.79 19.32
CA TYR A 39 7.75 3.90 18.16
C TYR A 39 8.57 4.52 17.02
N ILE A 40 8.43 5.83 16.78
CA ILE A 40 9.27 6.55 15.81
C ILE A 40 10.74 6.51 16.24
N TRP A 41 11.01 6.76 17.52
CA TRP A 41 12.36 6.82 18.09
C TRP A 41 13.14 5.51 17.94
N ARG A 42 12.44 4.38 18.01
CA ARG A 42 13.05 3.05 17.90
C ARG A 42 13.06 2.52 16.47
N ALA A 43 12.34 3.16 15.55
CA ALA A 43 12.38 2.77 14.16
C ALA A 43 13.84 2.89 13.70
N ASP A 44 14.34 1.84 13.06
CA ASP A 44 15.73 1.62 12.62
C ASP A 44 16.69 1.03 13.68
N LEU A 45 16.21 0.77 14.91
CA LEU A 45 17.04 0.17 15.98
C LEU A 45 16.77 -1.32 16.21
N LYS A 46 15.67 -1.86 15.68
CA LYS A 46 15.21 -3.25 15.92
C LYS A 46 14.93 -4.07 14.66
N GLY A 47 15.21 -3.54 13.47
CA GLY A 47 14.99 -4.22 12.19
C GLY A 47 13.51 -4.42 11.82
N ASN A 48 12.59 -3.75 12.53
CA ASN A 48 11.14 -3.80 12.29
C ASN A 48 10.58 -2.38 12.05
N GLU A 49 11.28 -1.55 11.28
CA GLU A 49 10.93 -0.13 11.10
C GLU A 49 9.48 0.09 10.68
N ILE A 50 9.02 -0.63 9.64
CA ILE A 50 7.66 -0.49 9.10
C ILE A 50 6.60 -0.84 10.15
N GLU A 51 6.85 -1.86 10.98
CA GLU A 51 5.92 -2.26 12.04
C GLU A 51 5.84 -1.19 13.14
N ASP A 52 6.98 -0.64 13.54
CA ASP A 52 7.04 0.43 14.53
C ASP A 52 6.38 1.72 13.99
N LEU A 53 6.60 2.08 12.73
CA LEU A 53 5.93 3.22 12.10
C LEU A 53 4.41 3.02 11.99
N ARG A 54 3.94 1.80 11.69
CA ARG A 54 2.50 1.47 11.72
C ARG A 54 1.91 1.61 13.12
N LYS A 55 2.63 1.19 14.16
CA LYS A 55 2.21 1.39 15.57
C LYS A 55 2.19 2.88 15.92
N ALA A 56 3.18 3.65 15.49
CA ALA A 56 3.19 5.10 15.70
C ALA A 56 1.95 5.76 15.09
N ARG A 57 1.64 5.43 13.82
CA ARG A 57 0.42 5.90 13.14
C ARG A 57 -0.84 5.57 13.93
N TRP A 58 -0.98 4.32 14.40
CA TRP A 58 -2.13 3.90 15.21
C TRP A 58 -2.36 4.78 16.44
N TYR A 59 -1.28 5.17 17.14
CA TYR A 59 -1.38 6.06 18.30
C TYR A 59 -1.73 7.51 17.91
N VAL A 60 -1.21 8.00 16.78
CA VAL A 60 -1.54 9.33 16.26
C VAL A 60 -3.01 9.41 15.86
N ASP A 61 -3.52 8.42 15.12
CA ASP A 61 -4.93 8.35 14.71
C ASP A 61 -5.87 8.36 15.92
N ARG A 62 -5.47 7.68 16.99
CA ARG A 62 -6.23 7.64 18.25
C ARG A 62 -6.20 8.97 19.00
N GLU A 63 -5.09 9.72 18.94
CA GLU A 63 -5.02 11.06 19.51
C GLU A 63 -5.88 12.06 18.73
N ILE A 64 -5.89 11.95 17.40
CA ILE A 64 -6.78 12.73 16.52
C ILE A 64 -8.24 12.48 16.90
N ALA A 65 -8.65 11.21 17.02
CA ALA A 65 -9.99 10.84 17.45
C ALA A 65 -10.33 11.37 18.86
N ARG A 66 -9.39 11.33 19.80
CA ARG A 66 -9.58 11.87 21.16
C ARG A 66 -9.84 13.38 21.15
N LEU A 67 -9.22 14.11 20.23
CA LEU A 67 -9.40 15.56 20.06
C LEU A 67 -10.65 15.93 19.25
N GLY A 68 -11.43 14.93 18.78
CA GLY A 68 -12.64 15.14 17.99
C GLY A 68 -12.38 15.32 16.50
N GLY A 69 -11.16 15.02 16.02
CA GLY A 69 -10.86 14.91 14.60
C GLY A 69 -11.21 13.51 14.06
N GLU A 70 -11.51 13.44 12.78
CA GLU A 70 -11.56 12.17 12.05
C GLU A 70 -10.12 11.71 11.78
N PRO A 71 -9.73 10.47 12.12
CA PRO A 71 -8.43 9.95 11.73
C PRO A 71 -8.32 9.89 10.20
N ALA A 72 -7.12 10.03 9.67
CA ALA A 72 -6.89 9.98 8.23
C ALA A 72 -7.12 8.55 7.70
N VAL A 73 -8.36 8.27 7.29
CA VAL A 73 -8.67 7.15 6.41
C VAL A 73 -8.19 7.57 5.03
N LEU A 74 -6.94 7.21 4.69
CA LEU A 74 -6.51 7.29 3.31
C LEU A 74 -7.29 6.23 2.54
N ASP A 75 -8.10 6.67 1.57
CA ASP A 75 -8.69 5.74 0.62
C ASP A 75 -7.58 4.89 0.01
N ALA A 76 -7.81 3.58 -0.16
CA ALA A 76 -6.81 2.63 -0.67
C ALA A 76 -6.06 3.11 -1.94
N PRO A 77 -6.70 3.78 -2.93
CA PRO A 77 -5.96 4.29 -4.09
C PRO A 77 -5.02 5.45 -3.75
N VAL A 78 -5.36 6.31 -2.79
CA VAL A 78 -4.48 7.40 -2.34
C VAL A 78 -3.28 6.83 -1.58
N ALA A 79 -3.50 5.81 -0.74
CA ALA A 79 -2.42 5.11 -0.05
C ALA A 79 -1.45 4.43 -1.03
N ALA A 80 -1.98 3.70 -2.01
CA ALA A 80 -1.18 3.03 -3.04
C ALA A 80 -0.37 4.04 -3.88
N ARG A 81 -0.96 5.18 -4.25
CA ARG A 81 -0.26 6.25 -4.96
C ARG A 81 0.91 6.80 -4.13
N LEU A 82 0.69 7.11 -2.86
CA LEU A 82 1.73 7.64 -1.98
C LEU A 82 2.86 6.63 -1.74
N GLU A 83 2.54 5.34 -1.63
CA GLU A 83 3.55 4.27 -1.55
C GLU A 83 4.36 4.16 -2.84
N ALA A 84 3.71 4.24 -4.01
CA ALA A 84 4.40 4.25 -5.31
C ALA A 84 5.27 5.49 -5.52
N GLU A 85 4.80 6.66 -5.07
CA GLU A 85 5.58 7.91 -5.08
C GLU A 85 6.81 7.81 -4.17
N ALA A 86 6.65 7.27 -2.95
CA ALA A 86 7.77 7.07 -2.03
C ALA A 86 8.81 6.08 -2.59
N ALA A 87 8.36 4.97 -3.19
CA ALA A 87 9.25 4.00 -3.83
C ALA A 87 10.02 4.62 -5.01
N ARG A 88 9.38 5.48 -5.81
CA ARG A 88 10.05 6.24 -6.88
C ARG A 88 11.11 7.19 -6.33
N ASP A 89 10.84 7.83 -5.22
CA ASP A 89 11.75 8.76 -4.57
C ASP A 89 13.00 8.06 -4.04
N ASP A 90 12.84 6.88 -3.47
CA ASP A 90 13.96 6.05 -3.03
C ASP A 90 14.80 5.57 -4.21
N TYR A 91 14.15 5.14 -5.29
CA TYR A 91 14.86 4.75 -6.52
C TYR A 91 15.60 5.92 -7.17
N ALA A 92 15.03 7.12 -7.15
CA ALA A 92 15.70 8.34 -7.63
C ALA A 92 17.00 8.62 -6.86
N ARG A 93 17.03 8.36 -5.55
CA ARG A 93 18.24 8.51 -4.72
C ARG A 93 19.30 7.47 -5.05
N GLU A 94 18.89 6.23 -5.28
CA GLU A 94 19.80 5.16 -5.69
C GLU A 94 20.46 5.49 -7.04
N LEU A 95 19.65 5.87 -8.04
CA LEU A 95 20.15 6.30 -9.35
C LEU A 95 21.06 7.52 -9.26
N ALA A 96 20.73 8.50 -8.42
CA ALA A 96 21.56 9.68 -8.22
C ALA A 96 22.95 9.30 -7.68
N THR A 97 23.00 8.35 -6.75
CA THR A 97 24.27 7.83 -6.21
C THR A 97 25.11 7.17 -7.29
N VAL A 98 24.48 6.33 -8.13
CA VAL A 98 25.16 5.64 -9.24
C VAL A 98 25.65 6.64 -10.30
N ALA A 99 24.83 7.63 -10.66
CA ALA A 99 25.15 8.63 -11.67
C ALA A 99 26.37 9.47 -11.28
N VAL A 100 26.48 9.89 -10.02
CA VAL A 100 27.65 10.63 -9.51
C VAL A 100 28.90 9.77 -9.53
N GLN A 101 28.78 8.49 -9.17
CA GLN A 101 29.91 7.56 -9.17
C GLN A 101 30.37 7.14 -10.58
N SER A 102 29.51 7.24 -11.59
CA SER A 102 29.88 6.91 -12.98
C SER A 102 30.61 8.04 -13.70
N ASP A 103 30.40 9.29 -13.29
CA ASP A 103 30.85 10.48 -14.03
C ASP A 103 32.07 11.21 -13.41
N ALA A 104 32.53 10.87 -12.20
CA ALA A 104 33.64 11.58 -11.54
C ALA A 104 34.49 10.73 -10.57
N GLU A 105 35.70 11.20 -10.25
CA GLU A 105 36.52 10.76 -9.09
C GLU A 105 35.89 11.15 -7.74
N THR A 106 34.76 11.85 -7.75
CA THR A 106 34.04 12.38 -6.58
C THR A 106 33.03 11.37 -6.07
N LEU A 107 33.07 11.06 -4.77
CA LEU A 107 32.09 10.19 -4.15
C LEU A 107 30.81 10.97 -3.82
N TRP A 108 29.66 10.29 -3.83
CA TRP A 108 28.38 10.87 -3.39
C TRP A 108 28.47 11.61 -2.04
N GLY A 109 29.23 11.05 -1.10
CA GLY A 109 29.43 11.62 0.24
C GLY A 109 30.27 12.90 0.28
N ASP A 110 30.96 13.24 -0.81
CA ASP A 110 31.79 14.45 -0.92
C ASP A 110 30.99 15.65 -1.46
N LEU A 111 29.79 15.42 -1.99
CA LEU A 111 28.91 16.47 -2.48
C LEU A 111 28.26 17.26 -1.33
N LEU A 112 28.04 18.56 -1.57
CA LEU A 112 27.23 19.37 -0.68
C LEU A 112 25.75 18.89 -0.75
N PRO A 113 24.97 19.05 0.34
CA PRO A 113 23.58 18.61 0.37
C PRO A 113 22.70 19.22 -0.73
N GLU A 114 22.96 20.46 -1.12
CA GLU A 114 22.30 21.14 -2.24
C GLU A 114 22.58 20.46 -3.59
N ASP A 115 23.83 20.07 -3.83
CA ASP A 115 24.23 19.38 -5.06
C ASP A 115 23.64 17.95 -5.09
N GLN A 116 23.61 17.27 -3.94
CA GLN A 116 22.92 15.98 -3.80
C GLN A 116 21.44 16.11 -4.13
N ALA A 117 20.77 17.14 -3.60
CA ALA A 117 19.36 17.40 -3.86
C ALA A 117 19.09 17.69 -5.34
N ASP A 118 19.97 18.44 -6.01
CA ASP A 118 19.86 18.76 -7.43
C ASP A 118 20.01 17.51 -8.32
N VAL A 119 20.93 16.60 -8.01
CA VAL A 119 21.07 15.34 -8.75
C VAL A 119 19.85 14.43 -8.51
N ILE A 120 19.36 14.32 -7.28
CA ILE A 120 18.13 13.56 -6.97
C ILE A 120 16.94 14.13 -7.74
N ALA A 121 16.82 15.46 -7.79
CA ALA A 121 15.74 16.13 -8.53
C ALA A 121 15.81 15.84 -10.03
N GLN A 122 17.02 15.81 -10.62
CA GLN A 122 17.21 15.42 -12.02
C GLN A 122 16.81 13.96 -12.27
N MET A 123 17.23 13.02 -11.41
CA MET A 123 16.84 11.61 -11.56
C MET A 123 15.34 11.41 -11.41
N ARG A 124 14.71 12.12 -10.45
CA ARG A 124 13.25 12.11 -10.31
C ARG A 124 12.55 12.61 -11.57
N ALA A 125 13.01 13.71 -12.16
CA ALA A 125 12.43 14.24 -13.39
C ALA A 125 12.54 13.25 -14.57
N VAL A 126 13.64 12.49 -14.65
CA VAL A 126 13.81 11.41 -15.64
C VAL A 126 12.80 10.29 -15.40
N LEU A 127 12.64 9.84 -14.14
CA LEU A 127 11.67 8.81 -13.78
C LEU A 127 10.23 9.25 -14.05
N ASP A 128 9.88 10.50 -13.76
CA ASP A 128 8.58 11.08 -14.05
C ASP A 128 8.30 11.12 -15.56
N PHE A 129 9.31 11.49 -16.37
CA PHE A 129 9.21 11.46 -17.82
C PHE A 129 9.00 10.04 -18.36
N LEU A 130 9.76 9.06 -17.86
CA LEU A 130 9.65 7.66 -18.29
C LEU A 130 8.32 7.02 -17.86
N ALA A 131 7.82 7.39 -16.69
CA ALA A 131 6.51 6.96 -16.21
C ALA A 131 5.39 7.56 -17.07
N ALA A 132 5.50 8.83 -17.49
CA ALA A 132 4.54 9.48 -18.39
C ALA A 132 4.51 8.88 -19.81
N ASP A 133 5.63 8.32 -20.29
CA ASP A 133 5.73 7.61 -21.58
C ASP A 133 5.31 6.13 -21.48
N GLY A 134 4.83 5.67 -20.31
CA GLY A 134 4.41 4.29 -20.07
C GLY A 134 5.56 3.27 -20.07
N ARG A 135 6.82 3.73 -20.10
CA ARG A 135 8.02 2.87 -20.11
C ARG A 135 8.48 2.46 -18.70
N LEU A 136 7.90 3.07 -17.68
CA LEU A 136 8.16 2.79 -16.27
C LEU A 136 6.82 2.55 -15.58
N LEU A 137 6.33 1.31 -15.65
CA LEU A 137 5.28 0.86 -14.75
C LEU A 137 5.95 0.46 -13.43
N PRO A 138 5.55 1.01 -12.27
CA PRO A 138 5.94 0.42 -11.01
C PRO A 138 5.39 -1.02 -10.95
N GLU A 139 6.13 -1.95 -10.36
CA GLU A 139 5.54 -3.25 -10.02
C GLU A 139 4.36 -3.00 -9.06
N GLY A 140 3.14 -2.99 -9.62
CA GLY A 140 1.90 -2.89 -8.87
C GLY A 140 1.20 -1.52 -8.75
N GLY A 141 1.32 -0.58 -9.69
CA GLY A 141 0.63 0.71 -9.60
C GLY A 141 0.00 1.22 -10.90
N THR A 142 -1.27 1.61 -10.82
CA THR A 142 -2.21 2.10 -11.84
C THR A 142 -1.67 3.18 -12.78
N ASP A 143 -2.24 3.19 -14.00
CA ASP A 143 -2.05 4.22 -15.03
C ASP A 143 -2.03 5.63 -14.45
N LEU A 144 -0.97 6.39 -14.76
CA LEU A 144 -0.94 7.82 -14.49
C LEU A 144 -2.03 8.48 -15.33
N LEU A 145 -2.99 9.14 -14.67
CA LEU A 145 -4.03 9.91 -15.37
C LEU A 145 -3.40 10.94 -16.34
N PRO A 146 -4.08 11.26 -17.46
CA PRO A 146 -3.52 12.16 -18.47
C PRO A 146 -3.23 13.56 -17.92
N CYS A 147 -2.08 14.12 -18.31
CA CYS A 147 -1.71 15.51 -18.04
C CYS A 147 -2.54 16.50 -18.87
N ASP A 148 -3.31 17.38 -18.23
CA ASP A 148 -4.03 18.50 -18.88
C ASP A 148 -3.11 19.59 -19.50
N ARG A 149 -1.78 19.41 -19.49
CA ARG A 149 -0.81 20.33 -20.12
C ARG A 149 -0.24 19.84 -21.44
N CYS A 150 -0.72 18.71 -21.93
CA CYS A 150 -0.19 18.04 -23.11
C CYS A 150 -1.19 18.25 -24.26
N ASN A 151 -0.90 19.24 -25.13
CA ASN A 151 -1.75 19.66 -26.24
C ASN A 151 -2.21 18.49 -27.14
N GLY A 152 -3.53 18.31 -27.26
CA GLY A 152 -4.15 17.89 -28.53
C GLY A 152 -4.82 16.51 -28.57
N SER A 153 -6.04 16.40 -28.05
CA SER A 153 -7.25 16.01 -28.78
C SER A 153 -8.29 15.51 -27.78
N GLY A 154 -9.42 16.22 -27.71
CA GLY A 154 -10.54 15.78 -26.89
C GLY A 154 -11.13 14.49 -27.45
N SER A 155 -11.32 13.52 -26.56
CA SER A 155 -12.50 12.67 -26.57
C SER A 155 -12.90 12.43 -25.12
N GLU A 156 -14.08 12.94 -24.79
CA GLU A 156 -15.00 12.61 -23.68
C GLU A 156 -14.43 12.03 -22.39
N LEU A 157 -14.78 12.70 -21.28
CA LEU A 157 -14.75 12.22 -19.89
C LEU A 157 -14.70 10.69 -19.77
N ALA A 158 -13.50 10.14 -19.56
CA ALA A 158 -13.38 8.83 -18.93
C ALA A 158 -13.77 9.04 -17.45
N VAL A 159 -15.05 8.81 -17.18
CA VAL A 159 -15.55 8.59 -15.82
C VAL A 159 -14.66 7.52 -15.20
N SER A 160 -14.14 7.81 -14.02
CA SER A 160 -13.42 6.88 -13.17
C SER A 160 -14.14 5.53 -13.13
N VAL A 161 -13.58 4.52 -13.79
CA VAL A 161 -14.00 3.13 -13.61
C VAL A 161 -13.33 2.68 -12.31
N PRO A 162 -14.08 2.36 -11.24
CA PRO A 162 -13.50 1.78 -10.03
C PRO A 162 -12.91 0.40 -10.37
N ASP A 163 -12.00 -0.12 -9.53
CA ASP A 163 -11.46 -1.51 -9.57
C ASP A 163 -12.53 -2.62 -9.35
N GLY A 164 -13.78 -2.34 -9.68
CA GLY A 164 -14.85 -3.30 -9.74
C GLY A 164 -15.49 -3.28 -11.11
N GLY A 165 -16.03 -4.44 -11.50
CA GLY A 165 -16.91 -4.51 -12.66
C GLY A 165 -18.07 -3.51 -12.55
N PRO A 166 -18.87 -3.33 -13.60
CA PRO A 166 -19.89 -2.27 -13.71
C PRO A 166 -20.96 -2.23 -12.59
N ASP A 167 -20.98 -3.21 -11.68
CA ASP A 167 -21.85 -3.31 -10.51
C ASP A 167 -21.17 -3.01 -9.15
N GLY A 168 -19.88 -2.64 -9.12
CA GLY A 168 -19.15 -2.28 -7.91
C GLY A 168 -18.60 -3.46 -7.09
N THR A 169 -18.47 -4.64 -7.69
CA THR A 169 -17.87 -5.81 -7.01
C THR A 169 -16.37 -5.96 -7.34
N PRO A 170 -15.50 -6.36 -6.38
CA PRO A 170 -14.06 -6.44 -6.60
C PRO A 170 -13.68 -7.48 -7.67
N GLU A 171 -12.79 -7.13 -8.60
CA GLU A 171 -12.22 -8.09 -9.58
C GLU A 171 -11.24 -9.10 -8.95
N LYS A 172 -10.84 -8.90 -7.68
CA LYS A 172 -9.90 -9.80 -6.99
C LYS A 172 -10.57 -11.15 -6.68
N PRO A 173 -9.86 -12.27 -6.86
CA PRO A 173 -10.41 -13.58 -6.53
C PRO A 173 -10.80 -13.68 -5.05
N TRP A 174 -12.00 -14.20 -4.76
CA TRP A 174 -12.49 -14.38 -3.40
C TRP A 174 -11.79 -15.58 -2.73
N PRO A 175 -11.32 -15.42 -1.47
CA PRO A 175 -10.70 -16.51 -0.71
C PRO A 175 -11.73 -17.51 -0.19
N THR A 176 -12.99 -17.08 -0.01
CA THR A 176 -14.10 -17.93 0.40
C THR A 176 -15.33 -17.66 -0.46
N TRP A 177 -16.17 -18.67 -0.66
CA TRP A 177 -17.38 -18.52 -1.47
C TRP A 177 -18.44 -17.66 -0.77
N GLN A 178 -18.38 -17.54 0.55
CA GLN A 178 -19.27 -16.70 1.36
C GLN A 178 -19.01 -15.20 1.15
N ASP A 179 -17.80 -14.84 0.72
CA ASP A 179 -17.44 -13.47 0.39
C ASP A 179 -17.97 -13.06 -1.01
N VAL A 180 -18.42 -14.03 -1.81
CA VAL A 180 -18.99 -13.75 -3.13
C VAL A 180 -20.37 -13.13 -2.97
N PRO A 181 -20.62 -11.93 -3.54
CA PRO A 181 -21.92 -11.27 -3.43
C PRO A 181 -23.06 -12.10 -4.01
N GLU A 182 -24.25 -11.88 -3.48
CA GLU A 182 -25.49 -12.52 -3.95
C GLU A 182 -25.71 -12.25 -5.45
N GLY A 183 -26.06 -13.30 -6.20
CA GLY A 183 -26.35 -13.20 -7.63
C GLY A 183 -25.13 -13.13 -8.56
N VAL A 184 -23.91 -13.04 -8.03
CA VAL A 184 -22.67 -13.06 -8.83
C VAL A 184 -22.32 -14.50 -9.18
N LYS A 185 -22.03 -14.76 -10.46
CA LYS A 185 -21.46 -16.05 -10.91
C LYS A 185 -19.95 -16.02 -10.80
N TYR A 186 -19.44 -17.07 -10.18
CA TYR A 186 -18.03 -17.26 -9.90
C TYR A 186 -17.60 -18.68 -10.25
N GLU A 187 -16.31 -18.86 -10.50
CA GLU A 187 -15.70 -20.11 -10.90
C GLU A 187 -14.60 -20.49 -9.92
N ASP A 188 -14.48 -21.79 -9.62
CA ASP A 188 -13.40 -22.33 -8.80
C ASP A 188 -12.13 -22.63 -9.61
N ARG A 189 -11.07 -23.04 -8.91
CA ARG A 189 -9.79 -23.40 -9.53
C ARG A 189 -9.85 -24.57 -10.53
N HIS A 190 -10.95 -25.32 -10.57
CA HIS A 190 -11.18 -26.46 -11.45
C HIS A 190 -12.14 -26.13 -12.60
N GLY A 191 -12.61 -24.88 -12.70
CA GLY A 191 -13.49 -24.45 -13.77
C GLY A 191 -14.99 -24.70 -13.49
N TRP A 192 -15.36 -25.10 -12.28
CA TRP A 192 -16.78 -25.25 -11.93
C TRP A 192 -17.38 -23.93 -11.53
N ARG A 193 -18.60 -23.67 -12.01
CA ARG A 193 -19.28 -22.40 -11.83
C ARG A 193 -20.38 -22.48 -10.80
N TYR A 194 -20.54 -21.40 -10.06
CA TYR A 194 -21.48 -21.30 -8.94
C TYR A 194 -22.14 -19.91 -8.93
N ILE A 195 -23.25 -19.79 -8.21
CA ILE A 195 -23.94 -18.53 -7.91
C ILE A 195 -24.52 -18.61 -6.48
N ASN A 196 -24.43 -17.52 -5.74
CA ASN A 196 -25.03 -17.42 -4.40
C ASN A 196 -26.50 -16.95 -4.50
N GLN A 197 -27.42 -17.74 -3.94
CA GLN A 197 -28.84 -17.43 -3.78
C GLN A 197 -29.29 -17.68 -2.34
N GLY A 198 -29.69 -16.65 -1.60
CA GLY A 198 -30.14 -16.73 -0.22
C GLY A 198 -29.08 -17.26 0.75
N ARG A 199 -27.80 -16.92 0.51
CA ARG A 199 -26.62 -17.52 1.19
C ARG A 199 -26.41 -19.01 0.94
N VAL A 200 -27.03 -19.56 -0.10
CA VAL A 200 -26.81 -20.94 -0.56
C VAL A 200 -26.12 -20.88 -1.91
N ARG A 201 -25.05 -21.66 -2.09
CA ARG A 201 -24.36 -21.81 -3.39
C ARG A 201 -25.12 -22.79 -4.28
N HIS A 202 -25.37 -22.40 -5.53
CA HIS A 202 -25.96 -23.24 -6.56
C HIS A 202 -24.96 -23.46 -7.68
N ALA A 203 -24.86 -24.70 -8.18
CA ALA A 203 -24.01 -24.98 -9.33
C ALA A 203 -24.64 -24.39 -10.61
N VAL A 204 -23.85 -23.75 -11.45
CA VAL A 204 -24.28 -23.19 -12.74
C VAL A 204 -23.86 -24.14 -13.84
N ALA A 205 -24.84 -24.62 -14.62
CA ALA A 205 -24.57 -25.49 -15.75
C ALA A 205 -23.92 -24.71 -16.91
N ALA A 206 -23.19 -25.40 -17.78
CA ALA A 206 -22.46 -24.78 -18.90
C ALA A 206 -23.33 -23.91 -19.84
N HIS A 207 -24.64 -24.15 -19.87
CA HIS A 207 -25.64 -23.40 -20.64
C HIS A 207 -26.28 -22.24 -19.85
N GLY A 208 -25.72 -21.86 -18.70
CA GLY A 208 -26.15 -20.71 -17.90
C GLY A 208 -27.35 -20.95 -16.97
N GLY A 209 -27.88 -22.19 -16.94
CA GLY A 209 -28.96 -22.56 -16.03
C GLY A 209 -28.47 -22.73 -14.59
N VAL A 210 -29.19 -22.15 -13.62
CA VAL A 210 -28.95 -22.37 -12.18
C VAL A 210 -29.48 -23.75 -11.79
N GLY A 211 -28.59 -24.61 -11.33
CA GLY A 211 -28.89 -25.98 -10.90
C GLY A 211 -29.27 -26.10 -9.43
N HIS A 212 -29.24 -27.33 -8.94
CA HIS A 212 -29.46 -27.64 -7.54
C HIS A 212 -28.38 -27.00 -6.64
N PRO A 213 -28.68 -26.80 -5.33
CA PRO A 213 -27.67 -26.41 -4.35
C PRO A 213 -26.43 -27.31 -4.47
N SER A 214 -25.25 -26.71 -4.39
CA SER A 214 -24.00 -27.44 -4.44
C SER A 214 -23.95 -28.48 -3.31
N ALA A 215 -23.58 -29.72 -3.67
CA ALA A 215 -23.46 -30.83 -2.73
C ALA A 215 -22.18 -30.75 -1.88
N TYR A 216 -21.22 -29.89 -2.26
CA TYR A 216 -20.01 -29.67 -1.47
C TYR A 216 -20.35 -29.06 -0.12
N THR A 217 -19.61 -29.45 0.90
CA THR A 217 -19.59 -28.82 2.22
C THR A 217 -18.75 -27.54 2.21
N ASP A 218 -18.86 -26.71 3.24
CA ASP A 218 -18.10 -25.46 3.32
C ASP A 218 -16.59 -25.67 3.42
N ASP A 219 -16.16 -26.75 4.11
CA ASP A 219 -14.76 -27.14 4.26
C ASP A 219 -14.16 -27.59 2.91
N GLU A 220 -14.92 -28.38 2.14
CA GLU A 220 -14.54 -28.79 0.79
C GLU A 220 -14.43 -27.58 -0.14
N MET A 221 -15.36 -26.61 -0.06
CA MET A 221 -15.28 -25.39 -0.86
C MET A 221 -14.03 -24.56 -0.55
N GLN A 222 -13.55 -24.53 0.69
CA GLN A 222 -12.36 -23.76 1.05
C GLN A 222 -11.12 -24.23 0.27
N HIS A 223 -11.08 -25.50 -0.13
CA HIS A 223 -9.97 -26.09 -0.90
C HIS A 223 -10.07 -25.80 -2.41
N LEU A 224 -11.22 -25.28 -2.86
CA LEU A 224 -11.52 -24.94 -4.25
C LEU A 224 -11.21 -23.46 -4.57
N ALA A 225 -10.93 -22.66 -3.55
CA ALA A 225 -10.42 -21.30 -3.70
C ALA A 225 -9.09 -21.29 -4.50
N PRO A 226 -8.74 -20.17 -5.17
CA PRO A 226 -9.48 -18.90 -5.20
C PRO A 226 -10.68 -18.94 -6.15
N PHE A 227 -11.74 -18.19 -5.82
CA PHE A 227 -12.93 -18.06 -6.65
C PHE A 227 -12.87 -16.81 -7.51
N VAL A 228 -13.13 -16.92 -8.81
CA VAL A 228 -12.98 -15.80 -9.76
C VAL A 228 -14.33 -15.49 -10.38
N ARG A 229 -14.65 -14.21 -10.58
CA ARG A 229 -15.88 -13.80 -11.27
C ARG A 229 -15.87 -14.28 -12.72
N VAL A 230 -16.99 -14.82 -13.20
CA VAL A 230 -17.13 -15.29 -14.60
C VAL A 230 -18.32 -14.71 -15.34
N ASP A 231 -19.10 -13.85 -14.67
CA ASP A 231 -20.02 -12.97 -15.36
C ASP A 231 -19.20 -11.89 -16.06
N GLY A 232 -18.95 -12.07 -17.37
CA GLY A 232 -18.43 -11.00 -18.22
C GLY A 232 -19.38 -9.80 -18.15
N ASP A 233 -18.83 -8.60 -18.19
CA ASP A 233 -19.50 -7.29 -18.05
C ASP A 233 -20.91 -7.26 -18.65
N GLN A 234 -21.89 -7.65 -17.84
CA GLN A 234 -23.30 -7.44 -18.11
C GLN A 234 -23.73 -6.35 -17.12
N ALA A 235 -23.37 -5.13 -17.50
CA ALA A 235 -24.08 -3.91 -17.09
C ALA A 235 -25.50 -3.92 -17.68
#